data_AF-A0A3D2NL33-F1
#
_entry.id   AF-A0A3D2NL33-F1
#
_cell.length_a   1.000
_cell.length_b   1.000
_cell.length_c   1.000
_cell.angle_alpha   90.00
_cell.angle_beta   90.00
_cell.angle_gamma   90.00
#
_symmetry.space_group_name_H-M   'P 1'
#
loop_
_entity.id
_entity.type
_entity.pdbx_description
1 polymer ?
#
loop_
_entity_poly.entity_id
_entity_poly.type
_entity_poly.pdbx_seq_one_letter_code
_entity_poly.pdbx_strand_id
1 'polypeptide(L)'
;MLNTTFSALPGHSQLRRLLNLRSLAIAAQLLTLLTVWKLLDIELAWLPMLVIIATLATLNFFSLLRLKSERPVCNLELFAQSGLDVLALSFLLYFAGGSTNPFVSLYLLPLVIAAATLPARYTWGMAALTTACYSLLMVYYIPLPHNPHDMEMSHDMGMAMDRDIAPDSAFNTHVLGMWLGFVISAVVVAYFVVKMAQAVRNRDAQLVQV
;
A
#
# COMPACT_ATOMS: atom_id res chain seq x y z
N MET A 1 -25.51 -6.39 -29.48
CA MET A 1 -25.82 -5.91 -28.12
C MET A 1 -25.62 -7.03 -27.07
N LEU A 2 -24.42 -7.62 -26.96
CA LEU A 2 -24.17 -8.83 -26.14
C LEU A 2 -22.98 -8.71 -25.16
N ASN A 3 -22.52 -7.49 -24.86
CA ASN A 3 -21.32 -7.26 -24.04
C ASN A 3 -21.57 -6.68 -22.63
N THR A 4 -22.83 -6.47 -22.23
CA THR A 4 -23.14 -5.82 -20.93
C THR A 4 -23.51 -6.79 -19.81
N THR A 5 -23.74 -8.07 -20.10
CA THR A 5 -24.22 -9.06 -19.11
C THR A 5 -23.10 -9.78 -18.35
N PHE A 6 -21.89 -9.91 -18.92
CA PHE A 6 -20.76 -10.57 -18.24
C PHE A 6 -20.11 -9.73 -17.11
N SER A 7 -20.41 -8.43 -17.06
CA SER A 7 -20.00 -7.52 -15.97
C SER A 7 -20.76 -7.72 -14.65
N ALA A 8 -21.78 -8.58 -14.63
CA ALA A 8 -22.73 -8.69 -13.52
C ALA A 8 -22.33 -9.68 -12.41
N LEU A 9 -21.27 -10.49 -12.58
CA LEU A 9 -20.77 -11.30 -11.47
C LEU A 9 -20.00 -10.40 -10.49
N PRO A 10 -20.37 -10.36 -9.19
CA PRO A 10 -19.74 -9.48 -8.20
C PRO A 10 -18.21 -9.60 -8.16
N GLY A 11 -17.67 -10.79 -8.44
CA GLY A 11 -16.22 -11.05 -8.46
C GLY A 11 -15.47 -10.40 -9.63
N HIS A 12 -16.04 -10.40 -10.85
CA HIS A 12 -15.38 -9.82 -12.03
C HIS A 12 -15.32 -8.30 -11.96
N SER A 13 -16.35 -7.65 -11.41
CA SER A 13 -16.34 -6.19 -11.21
C SER A 13 -15.33 -5.76 -10.14
N GLN A 14 -15.18 -6.55 -9.07
CA GLN A 14 -14.14 -6.34 -8.05
C GLN A 14 -12.73 -6.55 -8.60
N LEU A 15 -12.53 -7.62 -9.39
CA LEU A 15 -11.26 -7.88 -10.07
C LEU A 15 -10.88 -6.72 -11.01
N ARG A 16 -11.83 -6.18 -11.78
CA ARG A 16 -11.58 -5.03 -12.66
C ARG A 16 -11.15 -3.79 -11.87
N ARG A 17 -11.75 -3.53 -10.70
CA ARG A 17 -11.32 -2.42 -9.83
C ARG A 17 -9.88 -2.60 -9.33
N LEU A 18 -9.51 -3.81 -8.93
CA LEU A 18 -8.13 -4.13 -8.55
C LEU A 18 -7.14 -3.87 -9.69
N LEU A 19 -7.47 -4.30 -10.91
CA LEU A 19 -6.62 -4.09 -12.08
C LEU A 19 -6.43 -2.60 -12.43
N ASN A 20 -7.49 -1.82 -12.35
CA ASN A 20 -7.41 -0.38 -12.57
C ASN A 20 -6.52 0.31 -11.53
N LEU A 21 -6.66 -0.08 -10.26
CA LEU A 21 -5.85 0.46 -9.17
C LEU A 21 -4.38 0.02 -9.28
N ARG A 22 -4.10 -1.22 -9.67
CA ARG A 22 -2.73 -1.71 -9.92
C ARG A 22 -2.10 -0.95 -11.09
N SER A 23 -2.85 -0.72 -12.16
CA SER A 23 -2.36 0.05 -13.32
C SER A 23 -2.06 1.50 -12.94
N LEU A 24 -2.90 2.13 -12.11
CA LEU A 24 -2.64 3.45 -11.55
C LEU A 24 -1.41 3.46 -10.63
N ALA A 25 -1.25 2.45 -9.78
CA ALA A 25 -0.09 2.31 -8.90
C ALA A 25 1.21 2.16 -9.70
N ILE A 26 1.21 1.34 -10.76
CA ILE A 26 2.37 1.19 -11.66
C ILE A 26 2.71 2.53 -12.32
N ALA A 27 1.71 3.26 -12.82
CA ALA A 27 1.93 4.58 -13.42
C ALA A 27 2.50 5.58 -12.40
N ALA A 28 1.97 5.59 -11.18
CA ALA A 28 2.47 6.44 -10.10
C ALA A 28 3.91 6.07 -9.68
N GLN A 29 4.24 4.78 -9.61
CA GLN A 29 5.59 4.29 -9.31
C GLN A 29 6.60 4.73 -10.39
N LEU A 30 6.25 4.58 -11.67
CA LEU A 30 7.08 5.03 -12.79
C LEU A 30 7.27 6.55 -12.77
N LEU A 31 6.20 7.31 -12.52
CA LEU A 31 6.27 8.76 -12.39
C LEU A 31 7.17 9.17 -11.23
N THR A 32 7.04 8.51 -10.08
CA THR A 32 7.86 8.78 -8.89
C THR A 32 9.33 8.48 -9.17
N LEU A 33 9.65 7.35 -9.80
CA LEU A 33 11.03 7.03 -10.20
C LEU A 33 11.61 8.07 -11.16
N LEU A 34 10.81 8.54 -12.13
CA LEU A 34 11.23 9.59 -13.07
C LEU A 34 11.47 10.93 -12.35
N THR A 35 10.62 11.29 -11.39
CA THR A 35 10.79 12.51 -10.59
C THR A 35 12.03 12.42 -9.73
N VAL A 36 12.27 11.30 -9.03
CA VAL A 36 13.48 11.10 -8.22
C VAL A 36 14.73 11.18 -9.08
N TRP A 37 14.70 10.56 -10.27
CA TRP A 37 15.80 10.64 -11.25
C TRP A 37 16.12 12.09 -11.65
N LYS A 38 15.09 12.89 -11.96
CA LYS A 38 15.28 14.24 -12.50
C LYS A 38 15.53 15.31 -11.44
N LEU A 39 14.98 15.17 -10.24
CA LEU A 39 14.98 16.24 -9.23
C LEU A 39 15.95 15.98 -8.08
N LEU A 40 16.18 14.73 -7.69
CA LEU A 40 16.90 14.42 -6.45
C LEU A 40 18.30 13.82 -6.66
N ASP A 41 18.64 13.36 -7.87
CA ASP A 41 19.96 12.81 -8.23
C ASP A 41 20.48 11.73 -7.24
N ILE A 42 19.56 11.01 -6.59
CA ILE A 42 19.90 9.97 -5.61
C ILE A 42 20.23 8.67 -6.35
N GLU A 43 21.35 8.05 -5.97
CA GLU A 43 21.73 6.71 -6.43
C GLU A 43 20.80 5.64 -5.82
N LEU A 44 19.63 5.43 -6.44
CA LEU A 44 18.76 4.31 -6.09
C LEU A 44 19.21 3.03 -6.78
N ALA A 45 18.84 1.88 -6.21
CA ALA A 45 18.97 0.60 -6.87
C ALA A 45 17.88 0.46 -7.95
N TRP A 46 18.11 1.04 -9.13
CA TRP A 46 17.16 1.07 -10.25
C TRP A 46 16.72 -0.32 -10.70
N LEU A 47 17.67 -1.25 -10.78
CA LEU A 47 17.44 -2.60 -11.28
C LEU A 47 16.38 -3.37 -10.45
N PRO A 48 16.52 -3.52 -9.12
CA PRO A 48 15.51 -4.22 -8.32
C PRO A 48 14.15 -3.52 -8.34
N MET A 49 14.09 -2.19 -8.33
CA MET A 49 12.81 -1.46 -8.39
C MET A 49 12.08 -1.70 -9.71
N LEU A 50 12.80 -1.65 -10.84
CA LEU A 50 12.23 -1.95 -12.16
C LEU A 50 11.78 -3.42 -12.28
N VAL A 51 12.52 -4.37 -11.69
CA VAL A 51 12.12 -5.78 -11.66
C VAL A 51 10.83 -5.98 -10.87
N ILE A 52 10.65 -5.29 -9.75
CA ILE A 52 9.39 -5.34 -8.98
C ILE A 52 8.23 -4.76 -9.78
N ILE A 53 8.42 -3.60 -10.42
CA ILE A 53 7.40 -2.98 -11.27
C ILE A 53 7.05 -3.88 -12.47
N ALA A 54 8.06 -4.49 -13.11
CA ALA A 54 7.85 -5.44 -14.20
C ALA A 54 7.06 -6.67 -13.71
N THR A 55 7.38 -7.19 -12.53
CA THR A 55 6.64 -8.30 -11.91
C THR A 55 5.18 -7.92 -11.68
N LEU A 56 4.91 -6.72 -11.14
CA LEU A 56 3.54 -6.19 -10.98
C LEU A 56 2.81 -6.06 -12.33
N ALA A 57 3.49 -5.59 -13.38
CA ALA A 57 2.93 -5.47 -14.72
C ALA A 57 2.60 -6.85 -15.32
N THR A 58 3.47 -7.84 -15.15
CA THR A 58 3.24 -9.23 -15.57
C THR A 58 2.04 -9.84 -14.83
N LEU A 59 1.94 -9.64 -13.52
CA LEU A 59 0.81 -10.08 -12.72
C LEU A 59 -0.49 -9.41 -13.14
N ASN A 60 -0.46 -8.10 -13.44
CA ASN A 60 -1.59 -7.37 -13.99
C ASN A 60 -2.05 -7.97 -15.33
N PHE A 61 -1.10 -8.30 -16.21
CA PHE A 61 -1.38 -8.93 -17.49
C PHE A 61 -2.02 -10.31 -17.33
N PHE A 62 -1.50 -11.16 -16.45
CA PHE A 62 -2.11 -12.47 -16.15
C PHE A 62 -3.52 -12.32 -15.57
N SER A 63 -3.74 -11.37 -14.67
CA SER A 63 -5.07 -11.10 -14.09
C SER A 63 -6.04 -10.50 -15.13
N LEU A 64 -5.56 -9.77 -16.15
CA LEU A 64 -6.37 -9.35 -17.31
C LEU A 64 -6.79 -10.54 -18.18
N LEU A 65 -5.87 -11.50 -18.43
CA LEU A 65 -6.21 -12.73 -19.15
C LEU A 65 -7.23 -13.56 -18.36
N ARG A 66 -7.08 -13.61 -17.03
CA ARG A 66 -8.02 -14.27 -16.12
C ARG A 66 -9.42 -13.65 -16.18
N LEU A 67 -9.52 -12.34 -16.33
CA LEU A 67 -10.80 -11.64 -16.48
C LEU A 67 -11.57 -12.05 -17.75
N LYS A 68 -10.88 -12.59 -18.77
CA LYS A 68 -11.51 -13.16 -19.97
C LYS A 68 -12.06 -14.57 -19.76
N SER A 69 -11.79 -15.21 -18.62
CA SER A 69 -12.27 -16.54 -18.29
C SER A 69 -13.67 -16.49 -17.64
N GLU A 70 -14.52 -17.44 -18.01
CA GLU A 70 -15.90 -17.59 -17.48
C GLU A 70 -15.97 -18.13 -16.05
N ARG A 71 -14.82 -18.50 -15.46
CA ARG A 71 -14.79 -19.06 -14.10
C ARG A 71 -15.12 -17.99 -13.05
N PRO A 72 -15.95 -18.31 -12.03
CA PRO A 72 -16.24 -17.38 -10.95
C PRO A 72 -14.97 -17.07 -10.14
N VAL A 73 -14.73 -15.78 -9.88
CA VAL A 73 -13.58 -15.31 -9.09
C VAL A 73 -13.85 -15.55 -7.61
N CYS A 74 -12.96 -16.29 -6.94
CA CYS A 74 -13.09 -16.56 -5.51
C CYS A 74 -12.54 -15.41 -4.65
N ASN A 75 -13.11 -15.19 -3.47
CA ASN A 75 -12.61 -14.21 -2.50
C ASN A 75 -11.15 -14.45 -2.12
N LEU A 76 -10.70 -15.71 -2.10
CA LEU A 76 -9.30 -16.05 -1.83
C LEU A 76 -8.37 -15.56 -2.95
N GLU A 77 -8.83 -15.61 -4.21
CA GLU A 77 -8.05 -15.14 -5.37
C GLU A 77 -7.84 -13.62 -5.30
N LEU A 78 -8.89 -12.87 -4.95
CA LEU A 78 -8.81 -11.42 -4.73
C LEU A 78 -7.88 -11.08 -3.55
N PHE A 79 -7.99 -11.79 -2.43
CA PHE A 79 -7.10 -11.61 -1.28
C PHE A 79 -5.63 -11.86 -1.65
N ALA A 80 -5.35 -12.95 -2.36
CA ALA A 80 -4.00 -13.29 -2.79
C ALA A 80 -3.41 -12.22 -3.74
N GLN A 81 -4.21 -11.70 -4.67
CA GLN A 81 -3.77 -10.62 -5.56
C GLN A 81 -3.45 -9.33 -4.80
N SER A 82 -4.32 -8.91 -3.88
CA SER A 82 -4.05 -7.72 -3.05
C SER A 82 -2.88 -7.93 -2.09
N GLY A 83 -2.69 -9.14 -1.56
CA GLY A 83 -1.53 -9.47 -0.72
C GLY A 83 -0.22 -9.41 -1.51
N LEU A 84 -0.23 -9.83 -2.77
CA LEU A 84 0.91 -9.71 -3.66
C LEU A 84 1.25 -8.24 -3.96
N ASP A 85 0.24 -7.38 -4.10
CA ASP A 85 0.44 -5.93 -4.23
C ASP A 85 1.09 -5.33 -2.97
N VAL A 86 0.67 -5.78 -1.78
CA VAL A 86 1.29 -5.39 -0.50
C VAL A 86 2.75 -5.82 -0.44
N LEU A 87 3.07 -7.06 -0.84
CA LEU A 87 4.45 -7.54 -0.86
C LEU A 87 5.32 -6.77 -1.85
N ALA A 88 4.83 -6.51 -3.05
CA ALA A 88 5.55 -5.71 -4.04
C ALA A 88 5.79 -4.28 -3.54
N LEU A 89 4.79 -3.65 -2.92
CA LEU A 89 4.95 -2.36 -2.26
C LEU A 89 5.98 -2.43 -1.13
N SER A 90 6.00 -3.52 -0.36
CA SER A 90 6.99 -3.75 0.71
C SER A 90 8.41 -3.77 0.16
N PHE A 91 8.64 -4.49 -0.94
CA PHE A 91 9.96 -4.53 -1.57
C PHE A 91 10.37 -3.17 -2.15
N LEU A 92 9.44 -2.42 -2.75
CA LEU A 92 9.75 -1.07 -3.22
C LEU A 92 10.12 -0.13 -2.07
N LEU A 93 9.37 -0.18 -0.96
CA LEU A 93 9.67 0.59 0.23
C LEU A 93 11.01 0.16 0.85
N TYR A 94 11.32 -1.13 0.88
CA TYR A 94 12.60 -1.65 1.37
C TYR A 94 13.81 -0.99 0.69
N PHE A 95 13.76 -0.81 -0.64
CA PHE A 95 14.82 -0.13 -1.40
C PHE A 95 14.74 1.41 -1.34
N ALA A 96 13.62 1.96 -0.86
CA ALA A 96 13.36 3.39 -0.83
C ALA A 96 13.44 3.99 0.60
N GLY A 97 14.19 3.37 1.53
CA GLY A 97 14.33 3.88 2.91
C GLY A 97 13.39 3.25 3.94
N GLY A 98 12.54 2.30 3.54
CA GLY A 98 11.75 1.46 4.45
C GLY A 98 10.70 2.22 5.24
N SER A 99 10.75 2.08 6.57
CA SER A 99 9.76 2.61 7.52
C SER A 99 9.68 4.14 7.60
N THR A 100 10.73 4.82 7.17
CA THR A 100 10.83 6.29 7.18
C THR A 100 10.28 6.92 5.90
N ASN A 101 9.94 6.10 4.91
CA ASN A 101 9.48 6.58 3.61
C ASN A 101 8.04 7.13 3.72
N PRO A 102 7.73 8.32 3.17
CA PRO A 102 6.39 8.92 3.25
C PRO A 102 5.31 8.06 2.55
N PHE A 103 5.69 7.19 1.62
CA PHE A 103 4.78 6.30 0.91
C PHE A 103 4.38 5.05 1.71
N VAL A 104 4.88 4.85 2.94
CA VAL A 104 4.45 3.72 3.79
C VAL A 104 2.93 3.73 4.03
N SER A 105 2.30 4.91 4.10
CA SER A 105 0.85 5.06 4.22
C SER A 105 0.07 4.42 3.07
N LEU A 106 0.69 4.15 1.92
CA LEU A 106 0.06 3.46 0.80
C LEU A 106 -0.37 2.03 1.14
N TYR A 107 0.13 1.41 2.21
CA TYR A 107 -0.41 0.13 2.70
C TYR A 107 -1.88 0.22 3.12
N LEU A 108 -2.40 1.41 3.46
CA LEU A 108 -3.83 1.58 3.75
C LEU A 108 -4.69 1.39 2.50
N LEU A 109 -4.18 1.69 1.30
CA LEU A 109 -4.93 1.54 0.06
C LEU A 109 -5.39 0.08 -0.21
N PRO A 110 -4.50 -0.93 -0.27
CA PRO A 110 -4.91 -2.32 -0.42
C PRO A 110 -5.77 -2.81 0.75
N LEU A 111 -5.56 -2.29 1.97
CA LEU A 111 -6.41 -2.59 3.11
C LEU A 111 -7.85 -2.07 2.93
N VAL A 112 -8.02 -0.81 2.51
CA VAL A 112 -9.34 -0.21 2.24
C VAL A 112 -10.06 -0.98 1.13
N ILE A 113 -9.33 -1.34 0.06
CA ILE A 113 -9.91 -2.11 -1.05
C ILE A 113 -10.34 -3.50 -0.57
N ALA A 114 -9.51 -4.18 0.23
CA ALA A 114 -9.86 -5.47 0.82
C ALA A 114 -11.06 -5.33 1.77
N ALA A 115 -11.15 -4.25 2.55
CA ALA A 115 -12.30 -3.99 3.43
C ALA A 115 -13.60 -3.74 2.67
N ALA A 116 -13.53 -3.07 1.52
CA ALA A 116 -14.70 -2.77 0.69
C ALA A 116 -15.17 -3.99 -0.13
N THR A 117 -14.25 -4.82 -0.59
CA THR A 117 -14.55 -5.91 -1.54
C THR A 117 -14.72 -7.28 -0.87
N LEU A 118 -13.92 -7.57 0.16
CA LEU A 118 -13.85 -8.90 0.78
C LEU A 118 -14.68 -9.03 2.07
N PRO A 119 -15.01 -10.27 2.46
CA PRO A 119 -15.52 -10.57 3.80
C PRO A 119 -14.56 -10.14 4.91
N ALA A 120 -15.11 -9.76 6.06
CA ALA A 120 -14.38 -9.24 7.22
C ALA A 120 -13.12 -10.05 7.61
N ARG A 121 -13.18 -11.39 7.54
CA ARG A 121 -12.04 -12.27 7.85
C ARG A 121 -10.79 -11.95 7.03
N TYR A 122 -10.96 -11.63 5.75
CA TYR A 122 -9.84 -11.31 4.85
C TYR A 122 -9.36 -9.88 5.07
N THR A 123 -10.24 -8.97 5.48
CA THR A 123 -9.86 -7.61 5.86
C THR A 123 -8.96 -7.59 7.08
N TRP A 124 -9.33 -8.33 8.14
CA TRP A 124 -8.47 -8.48 9.32
C TRP A 124 -7.15 -9.18 8.98
N GLY A 125 -7.19 -10.19 8.11
CA GLY A 125 -5.97 -10.80 7.55
C GLY A 125 -5.09 -9.79 6.80
N MET A 126 -5.69 -8.90 6.02
CA MET A 126 -4.96 -7.84 5.30
C MET A 126 -4.37 -6.81 6.25
N ALA A 127 -5.11 -6.41 7.29
CA ALA A 127 -4.61 -5.48 8.31
C ALA A 127 -3.42 -6.07 9.07
N ALA A 128 -3.50 -7.36 9.41
CA ALA A 128 -2.38 -8.08 10.02
C ALA A 128 -1.19 -8.16 9.06
N LEU A 129 -1.43 -8.48 7.78
CA LEU A 129 -0.38 -8.56 6.76
C LEU A 129 0.34 -7.21 6.57
N THR A 130 -0.40 -6.12 6.37
CA THR A 130 0.21 -4.79 6.18
C THR A 130 0.94 -4.31 7.42
N THR A 131 0.40 -4.56 8.61
CA THR A 131 1.07 -4.26 9.89
C THR A 131 2.34 -5.07 10.07
N ALA A 132 2.33 -6.37 9.70
CA ALA A 132 3.50 -7.23 9.76
C ALA A 132 4.57 -6.76 8.76
N CYS A 133 4.19 -6.42 7.51
CA CYS A 133 5.12 -5.87 6.53
C CYS A 133 5.75 -4.55 6.99
N TYR A 134 4.96 -3.63 7.56
CA TYR A 134 5.52 -2.38 8.10
C TYR A 134 6.42 -2.65 9.31
N SER A 135 6.02 -3.53 10.23
CA SER A 135 6.89 -3.91 11.36
C SER A 135 8.20 -4.55 10.89
N LEU A 136 8.18 -5.32 9.80
CA LEU A 136 9.38 -5.87 9.18
C LEU A 136 10.26 -4.76 8.59
N LEU A 137 9.66 -3.75 7.94
CA LEU A 137 10.38 -2.57 7.42
C LEU A 137 10.95 -1.65 8.52
N MET A 138 10.51 -1.78 9.77
CA MET A 138 11.15 -1.09 10.91
C MET A 138 12.51 -1.68 11.24
N VAL A 139 12.68 -2.99 11.03
CA VAL A 139 13.90 -3.73 11.40
C VAL A 139 14.80 -3.94 10.18
N TYR A 140 14.21 -4.19 9.02
CA TYR A 140 14.92 -4.53 7.78
C TYR A 140 14.57 -3.54 6.68
N TYR A 141 15.48 -2.61 6.42
CA TYR A 141 15.40 -1.70 5.28
C TYR A 141 16.78 -1.19 4.88
N ILE A 142 16.92 -0.74 3.62
CA ILE A 142 18.12 -0.05 3.16
C ILE A 142 17.88 1.45 3.38
N PRO A 143 18.56 2.09 4.35
CA PRO A 143 18.45 3.54 4.53
C PRO A 143 18.98 4.23 3.27
N LEU A 144 18.25 5.24 2.80
CA LEU A 144 18.73 6.09 1.71
C LEU A 144 20.00 6.81 2.16
N PRO A 145 21.01 7.00 1.28
CA PRO A 145 22.14 7.87 1.58
C PRO A 145 21.60 9.24 1.97
N HIS A 146 21.86 9.69 3.20
CA HIS A 146 21.55 11.05 3.61
C HIS A 146 22.42 11.96 2.73
N ASN A 147 21.80 12.95 2.08
CA ASN A 147 22.54 13.85 1.24
C ASN A 147 23.42 14.71 2.17
N PRO A 148 24.72 14.89 1.90
CA PRO A 148 25.62 15.67 2.77
C PRO A 148 25.13 17.11 3.05
N HIS A 149 24.23 17.63 2.21
CA HIS A 149 23.63 18.96 2.35
C HIS A 149 22.61 19.12 3.49
N ASP A 150 22.11 18.02 4.06
CA ASP A 150 21.20 18.08 5.22
C ASP A 150 21.95 18.48 6.51
N MET A 151 23.28 18.36 6.50
CA MET A 151 24.14 18.61 7.65
C MET A 151 24.57 20.09 7.77
N GLU A 152 24.53 20.87 6.68
CA GLU A 152 24.92 22.30 6.69
C GLU A 152 23.83 23.24 7.20
N MET A 153 22.55 22.82 7.22
CA MET A 153 21.43 23.69 7.63
C MET A 153 21.12 23.68 9.13
N SER A 154 21.88 22.93 9.94
CA SER A 154 21.67 22.80 11.39
C SER A 154 22.69 23.57 12.24
N HIS A 155 23.59 24.34 11.61
CA HIS A 155 24.73 24.97 12.28
C HIS A 155 24.64 26.49 12.48
N ASP A 156 23.47 27.12 12.30
CA ASP A 156 23.29 28.56 12.60
C ASP A 156 21.89 28.90 13.13
N MET A 157 21.61 28.53 14.39
CA MET A 157 20.65 29.29 15.20
C MET A 157 21.04 29.17 16.66
N GLY A 158 21.63 30.24 17.18
CA GLY A 158 22.26 30.30 18.48
C GLY A 158 21.31 30.22 19.68
N MET A 159 21.91 29.80 20.79
CA MET A 159 21.59 30.17 22.17
C MET A 159 20.19 29.80 22.70
N ALA A 160 20.05 28.61 23.30
CA ALA A 160 19.65 28.45 24.71
C ALA A 160 19.45 26.98 25.11
N MET A 161 20.15 26.58 26.18
CA MET A 161 19.66 25.77 27.30
C MET A 161 19.37 24.28 27.07
N ASP A 162 20.29 23.46 27.59
CA ASP A 162 20.05 22.20 28.33
C ASP A 162 19.01 21.22 27.75
N ARG A 163 19.45 20.39 26.81
CA ARG A 163 18.73 19.17 26.43
C ARG A 163 19.71 18.16 25.84
N ASP A 164 20.24 17.28 26.69
CA ASP A 164 20.92 16.03 26.32
C ASP A 164 19.97 15.06 25.59
N ILE A 165 19.41 15.48 24.45
CA ILE A 165 18.66 14.63 23.53
C ILE A 165 19.56 14.43 22.32
N ALA A 166 20.20 13.26 22.26
CA ALA A 166 20.90 12.81 21.08
C ALA A 166 19.96 12.94 19.84
N PRO A 167 20.41 13.54 18.73
CA PRO A 167 19.59 13.74 17.53
C PRO A 167 18.90 12.46 17.03
N ASP A 168 19.53 11.30 17.24
CA ASP A 168 19.01 9.98 16.88
C ASP A 168 17.69 9.62 17.59
N SER A 169 17.48 10.12 18.81
CA SER A 169 16.29 9.79 19.61
C SER A 169 15.02 10.49 19.12
N ALA A 170 15.14 11.70 18.56
CA ALA A 170 14.01 12.43 17.98
C ALA A 170 13.52 11.75 16.69
N PHE A 171 14.46 11.32 15.84
CA PHE A 171 14.15 10.58 14.61
C PHE A 171 13.50 9.22 14.91
N ASN A 172 14.07 8.45 15.84
CA ASN A 172 13.49 7.16 16.24
C ASN A 172 12.09 7.31 16.85
N THR A 173 11.88 8.34 17.68
CA THR A 173 10.56 8.64 18.26
C THR A 173 9.54 9.02 17.18
N HIS A 174 9.96 9.80 16.17
CA HIS A 174 9.09 10.16 15.04
C HIS A 174 8.67 8.93 14.22
N VAL A 175 9.61 8.04 13.89
CA VAL A 175 9.33 6.81 13.13
C VAL A 175 8.40 5.88 13.90
N LEU A 176 8.61 5.75 15.22
CA LEU A 176 7.70 5.00 16.09
C LEU A 176 6.29 5.60 16.12
N GLY A 177 6.19 6.94 16.11
CA GLY A 177 4.92 7.66 15.98
C GLY A 177 4.21 7.37 14.66
N MET A 178 4.93 7.35 13.53
CA MET A 178 4.38 6.98 12.22
C MET A 178 3.86 5.54 12.20
N TRP A 179 4.64 4.61 12.78
CA TRP A 179 4.23 3.20 12.89
C TRP A 179 2.96 3.06 13.74
N LEU A 180 2.91 3.69 14.91
CA LEU A 180 1.73 3.64 15.78
C LEU A 180 0.50 4.26 15.09
N GLY A 181 0.68 5.41 14.44
CA GLY A 181 -0.38 6.08 13.67
C GLY A 181 -0.92 5.20 12.56
N PHE A 182 -0.05 4.45 11.87
CA PHE A 182 -0.46 3.47 10.88
C PHE A 182 -1.26 2.32 11.48
N VAL A 183 -0.80 1.72 12.58
CA VAL A 183 -1.50 0.60 13.24
C VAL A 183 -2.90 1.02 13.67
N ILE A 184 -3.03 2.18 14.30
CA ILE A 184 -4.33 2.74 14.69
C ILE A 184 -5.19 2.97 13.45
N SER A 185 -4.65 3.58 12.41
CA SER A 185 -5.37 3.81 11.15
C SER A 185 -5.83 2.51 10.50
N ALA A 186 -4.99 1.48 10.49
CA ALA A 186 -5.32 0.17 9.93
C ALA A 186 -6.46 -0.50 10.70
N VAL A 187 -6.45 -0.44 12.04
CA VAL A 187 -7.54 -0.97 12.88
C VAL A 187 -8.84 -0.20 12.63
N VAL A 188 -8.78 1.12 12.61
CA VAL A 188 -9.95 1.98 12.37
C VAL A 188 -10.54 1.71 10.99
N VAL A 189 -9.71 1.71 9.94
CA VAL A 189 -10.14 1.40 8.58
C VAL A 189 -10.75 0.00 8.50
N ALA A 190 -10.07 -1.02 9.05
CA ALA A 190 -10.56 -2.39 9.04
C ALA A 190 -11.93 -2.49 9.74
N TYR A 191 -12.11 -1.84 10.88
CA TYR A 191 -13.37 -1.86 11.61
C TYR A 191 -14.49 -1.09 10.89
N PHE A 192 -14.27 0.19 10.58
CA PHE A 192 -15.30 1.07 10.02
C PHE A 192 -15.71 0.67 8.62
N VAL A 193 -14.75 0.38 7.74
CA VAL A 193 -15.06 0.03 6.35
C VAL A 193 -15.78 -1.33 6.29
N VAL A 194 -15.38 -2.31 7.12
CA VAL A 194 -16.11 -3.58 7.24
C VAL A 194 -17.54 -3.35 7.73
N LYS A 195 -17.72 -2.54 8.78
CA LYS A 195 -19.05 -2.19 9.31
C LYS A 195 -19.93 -1.52 8.26
N MET A 196 -19.39 -0.54 7.52
CA MET A 196 -20.14 0.13 6.44
C MET A 196 -20.50 -0.85 5.31
N ALA A 197 -19.55 -1.67 4.86
CA ALA A 197 -19.79 -2.62 3.80
C ALA A 197 -20.81 -3.70 4.20
N GLN A 198 -20.83 -4.12 5.46
CA GLN A 198 -21.87 -4.99 6.02
C GLN A 198 -23.23 -4.28 6.10
N ALA A 199 -23.27 -3.03 6.56
CA ALA A 199 -24.50 -2.26 6.65
C ALA A 199 -25.17 -2.04 5.29
N VAL A 200 -24.38 -1.77 4.24
CA VAL A 200 -24.89 -1.65 2.86
C VAL A 200 -25.52 -2.97 2.40
N ARG A 201 -24.81 -4.10 2.57
CA ARG A 201 -25.32 -5.42 2.19
C ARG A 201 -26.62 -5.81 2.92
N ASN A 202 -26.74 -5.44 4.19
CA ASN A 202 -27.96 -5.69 4.97
C ASN A 202 -29.14 -4.84 4.48
N ARG A 203 -28.90 -3.59 4.07
CA ARG A 203 -29.94 -2.72 3.48
C ARG A 203 -30.43 -3.26 2.13
N ASP A 204 -29.52 -3.68 1.26
CA ASP A 204 -29.88 -4.24 -0.04
C ASP A 204 -30.73 -5.51 0.12
N ALA A 205 -30.45 -6.33 1.14
CA ALA A 205 -31.25 -7.52 1.43
C ALA A 205 -32.68 -7.21 1.91
N GLN A 206 -32.88 -6.09 2.60
CA GLN A 206 -34.20 -5.64 3.06
C GLN A 206 -35.06 -5.08 1.91
N LEU A 207 -34.45 -4.44 0.91
CA LEU A 207 -35.16 -3.87 -0.24
C LEU A 207 -35.67 -4.92 -1.23
N VAL A 208 -35.11 -6.13 -1.22
CA VAL A 208 -35.59 -7.24 -2.06
C VAL A 208 -36.79 -7.96 -1.41
N GLN A 209 -37.10 -7.67 -0.14
CA GLN A 209 -38.21 -8.28 0.60
C GLN A 209 -39.48 -7.41 0.66
N VAL A 210 -39.47 -6.23 0.02
CA VAL A 210 -40.62 -5.30 -0.09
C VAL A 210 -41.11 -5.28 -1.53
#